data_AF-A0A925HZT5-F1
#
_entry.id   AF-A0A925HZT5-F1
#
_cell.length_a   1.000
_cell.length_b   1.000
_cell.length_c   1.000
_cell.angle_alpha   90.00
_cell.angle_beta   90.00
_cell.angle_gamma   90.00
#
_symmetry.space_group_name_H-M   'P 1'
#
loop_
_entity.id
_entity.type
_entity.pdbx_description
1 polymer ?
#
loop_
_entity_poly.entity_id
_entity_poly.type
_entity_poly.pdbx_seq_one_letter_code
_entity_poly.pdbx_strand_id
1 'polypeptide(L)'
;MQALRIRRQLDSETVPELKPWVGRKVEIIVMDDAGLPHSSVVRPGSCDWAAFEKIAAELRETYDFDAIKDQEACDLRHANDHLP
;
A
#
# COMPACT_ATOMS: atom_id res chain seq x y z
N MET A 1 14.54 -3.14 -20.47
CA MET A 1 13.48 -3.97 -19.87
C MET A 1 14.14 -5.10 -19.10
N GLN A 2 14.10 -5.06 -17.78
CA GLN A 2 14.62 -6.13 -16.92
C GLN A 2 13.42 -6.75 -16.21
N ALA A 3 13.21 -8.06 -16.38
CA ALA A 3 12.09 -8.78 -15.77
C ALA A 3 12.60 -9.64 -14.62
N LEU A 4 12.01 -9.49 -13.44
CA LEU A 4 12.29 -10.37 -12.30
C LEU A 4 11.38 -11.60 -12.41
N ARG A 5 11.99 -12.79 -12.43
CA ARG A 5 11.29 -14.07 -12.54
C ARG A 5 11.34 -14.76 -11.19
N ILE A 6 10.18 -14.94 -10.57
CA ILE A 6 10.04 -15.57 -9.25
C ILE A 6 9.24 -16.86 -9.40
N ARG A 7 9.78 -17.98 -8.89
CA ARG A 7 9.07 -19.26 -8.82
C ARG A 7 8.54 -19.44 -7.40
N ARG A 8 7.21 -19.40 -7.23
CA ARG A 8 6.56 -19.55 -5.92
C ARG A 8 5.33 -20.45 -6.03
N GLN A 9 4.94 -21.06 -4.91
CA GLN A 9 3.65 -21.73 -4.77
C GLN A 9 2.59 -20.69 -4.41
N LEU A 10 1.44 -20.69 -5.09
CA LEU A 10 0.35 -19.78 -4.76
C LEU A 10 -0.39 -20.26 -3.52
N ASP A 11 -0.48 -19.36 -2.54
CA ASP A 11 -1.20 -19.55 -1.28
C ASP A 11 -2.67 -19.10 -1.45
N SER A 12 -3.58 -19.42 -0.51
CA SER A 12 -5.03 -19.26 -0.76
C SER A 12 -5.54 -17.80 -0.76
N GLU A 13 -4.76 -16.85 -0.28
CA GLU A 13 -5.09 -15.41 -0.28
C GLU A 13 -4.68 -14.74 -1.60
N THR A 14 -5.21 -15.24 -2.71
CA THR A 14 -4.97 -14.67 -4.05
C THR A 14 -6.24 -14.06 -4.63
N VAL A 15 -6.08 -13.14 -5.58
CA VAL A 15 -7.19 -12.59 -6.36
C VAL A 15 -8.04 -13.69 -7.01
N PRO A 16 -9.35 -13.49 -7.21
CA PRO A 16 -10.28 -14.53 -7.66
C PRO A 16 -9.84 -15.28 -8.92
N GLU A 17 -9.19 -14.59 -9.84
CA GLU A 17 -8.71 -15.09 -11.14
C GLU A 17 -7.57 -16.11 -10.99
N LEU A 18 -6.83 -16.06 -9.88
CA LEU A 18 -5.70 -16.94 -9.60
C LEU A 18 -6.08 -18.17 -8.75
N LYS A 19 -7.30 -18.23 -8.23
CA LYS A 19 -7.81 -19.36 -7.44
C LYS A 19 -7.63 -20.73 -8.10
N PRO A 20 -7.80 -20.91 -9.43
CA PRO A 20 -7.56 -22.21 -10.08
C PRO A 20 -6.11 -22.71 -10.00
N TRP A 21 -5.17 -21.83 -9.67
CA TRP A 21 -3.73 -22.10 -9.66
C TRP A 21 -3.15 -22.25 -8.24
N VAL A 22 -3.97 -22.09 -7.20
CA VAL A 22 -3.57 -22.28 -5.79
C VAL A 22 -3.06 -23.71 -5.57
N GLY A 23 -1.94 -23.83 -4.85
CA GLY A 23 -1.27 -25.11 -4.62
C GLY A 23 -0.38 -25.60 -5.76
N ARG A 24 -0.33 -24.91 -6.90
CA ARG A 24 0.57 -25.22 -8.03
C ARG A 24 1.82 -24.35 -8.00
N LYS A 25 2.90 -24.84 -8.60
CA LYS A 25 4.11 -24.03 -8.85
C LYS A 25 3.85 -23.14 -10.06
N VAL A 26 3.85 -21.83 -9.84
CA VAL A 26 3.68 -20.84 -10.92
C VAL A 26 4.96 -20.03 -11.12
N GLU A 27 5.12 -19.49 -12.31
CA GLU A 27 6.14 -18.50 -12.62
C GLU A 27 5.50 -17.12 -12.62
N ILE A 28 5.98 -16.23 -11.75
CA ILE A 28 5.57 -14.83 -11.68
C ILE A 28 6.62 -14.02 -12.42
N ILE A 29 6.20 -13.34 -13.48
CA ILE A 29 7.03 -12.41 -14.23
C ILE A 29 6.63 -11.01 -13.77
N VAL A 30 7.49 -10.39 -12.95
CA VAL A 30 7.32 -8.98 -12.57
C VAL A 30 7.93 -8.14 -13.67
N MET A 31 7.08 -7.46 -14.42
CA MET A 31 7.48 -6.47 -15.41
C MET A 31 7.60 -5.13 -14.70
N ASP A 32 8.78 -4.53 -14.75
CA ASP A 32 8.96 -3.13 -14.36
C ASP A 32 8.33 -2.27 -15.46
N ASP A 33 7.09 -1.83 -15.22
CA ASP A 33 6.42 -0.85 -16.08
C ASP A 33 7.12 0.49 -15.85
N ALA A 34 8.21 0.71 -16.57
CA ALA A 34 8.95 1.97 -16.63
C ALA A 34 8.12 3.17 -17.15
N GLY A 35 6.80 3.03 -17.25
CA GLY A 35 5.86 4.01 -17.79
C GLY A 35 4.62 4.27 -16.92
N LEU A 36 4.42 3.57 -15.80
CA LEU A 36 3.48 4.04 -14.80
C LEU A 36 4.21 5.04 -13.89
N PRO A 37 3.70 6.27 -13.70
CA PRO A 37 4.24 7.18 -12.72
C PRO A 37 3.86 6.65 -11.33
N HIS A 38 4.57 5.63 -10.85
CA HIS A 38 4.68 5.43 -9.42
C HIS A 38 5.48 6.63 -8.91
N SER A 39 4.73 7.65 -8.49
CA SER A 39 5.17 8.97 -8.06
C SER A 39 5.96 8.95 -6.75
N SER A 40 6.74 7.92 -6.48
CA SER A 40 7.78 8.02 -5.45
C SER A 40 9.03 8.60 -6.10
N VAL A 41 9.02 9.92 -6.24
CA VAL A 41 10.25 10.73 -6.45
C VAL A 41 11.31 10.36 -5.39
N VAL A 42 10.88 9.83 -4.25
CA VAL A 42 11.72 9.34 -3.16
C VAL A 42 11.97 7.84 -3.31
N ARG A 43 13.24 7.46 -3.52
CA ARG A 43 13.69 6.07 -3.42
C ARG A 43 13.80 5.67 -1.95
N PRO A 44 13.09 4.61 -1.49
CA PRO A 44 13.26 4.11 -0.12
C PRO A 44 14.72 3.77 0.17
N GLY A 45 15.22 4.15 1.35
CA GLY A 45 16.61 3.90 1.75
C GLY A 45 17.64 4.91 1.24
N SER A 46 17.23 5.96 0.51
CA SER A 46 18.13 7.05 0.11
C SER A 46 18.48 8.03 1.23
N CYS A 47 17.73 8.01 2.34
CA CYS A 47 17.80 9.00 3.43
C CYS A 47 17.70 10.46 2.94
N ASP A 48 17.02 10.69 1.81
CA ASP A 48 16.77 12.03 1.28
C ASP A 48 15.60 12.69 2.02
N TRP A 49 15.91 13.19 3.22
CA TRP A 49 14.95 13.84 4.10
C TRP A 49 14.35 15.13 3.51
N ALA A 50 15.10 15.84 2.66
CA ALA A 50 14.62 17.05 2.01
C ALA A 50 13.52 16.76 0.99
N ALA A 51 13.69 15.70 0.19
CA ALA A 51 12.65 15.25 -0.73
C ALA A 51 11.39 14.76 0.03
N PHE A 52 11.58 14.10 1.18
CA PHE A 52 10.47 13.69 2.03
C PHE A 52 9.70 14.88 2.62
N GLU A 53 10.38 15.87 3.18
CA GLU A 53 9.75 17.09 3.72
C GLU A 53 8.92 17.84 2.68
N LYS A 54 9.43 17.93 1.44
CA LYS A 54 8.70 18.57 0.35
C LYS A 54 7.38 17.84 0.03
N ILE A 55 7.41 16.52 -0.07
CA ILE A 55 6.20 15.72 -0.34
C ILE A 55 5.23 15.81 0.84
N ALA A 56 5.71 15.78 2.08
CA ALA A 56 4.87 15.93 3.25
C ALA A 56 4.16 17.30 3.27
N ALA A 57 4.82 18.37 2.82
CA ALA A 57 4.20 19.69 2.68
C ALA A 57 3.13 19.71 1.58
N GLU A 58 3.37 19.09 0.42
CA GLU A 58 2.40 18.99 -0.68
C GLU A 58 1.16 18.17 -0.26
N LEU A 59 1.36 17.10 0.51
CA LEU A 59 0.27 16.27 1.00
C LEU A 59 -0.56 16.93 2.11
N ARG A 60 -0.06 17.99 2.76
CA ARG A 60 -0.76 18.65 3.87
C ARG A 60 -2.13 19.22 3.51
N GLU A 61 -2.33 19.56 2.24
CA GLU A 61 -3.62 20.08 1.74
C GLU A 61 -4.59 18.99 1.28
N THR A 62 -4.11 17.77 1.06
CA THR A 62 -4.87 16.70 0.39
C THR A 62 -5.00 15.42 1.20
N TYR A 63 -4.09 15.20 2.15
CA TYR A 63 -4.05 14.04 3.01
C TYR A 63 -4.44 14.47 4.43
N ASP A 64 -5.44 13.79 4.98
CA ASP A 64 -5.89 14.02 6.35
C ASP A 64 -4.99 13.28 7.34
N PHE A 65 -4.07 14.03 7.96
CA PHE A 65 -3.15 13.53 8.97
C PHE A 65 -3.83 13.31 10.34
N ASP A 66 -5.03 13.84 10.54
CA ASP A 66 -5.76 13.77 11.80
C ASP A 66 -6.88 12.72 11.77
N ALA A 67 -7.14 12.08 10.63
CA ALA A 67 -8.15 11.03 10.44
C ALA A 67 -8.18 9.97 11.55
N ILE A 68 -7.03 9.52 12.05
CA ILE A 68 -6.96 8.53 13.14
C ILE A 68 -7.46 9.13 14.46
N LYS A 69 -7.05 10.35 14.79
CA LYS A 69 -7.50 11.02 16.02
C LYS A 69 -9.00 11.30 15.98
N ASP A 70 -9.50 11.68 14.80
CA ASP A 70 -10.91 11.93 14.58
C ASP A 70 -11.74 10.65 14.72
N GLN A 71 -11.23 9.53 14.19
CA GLN A 71 -11.85 8.21 14.38
C GLN A 71 -11.86 7.81 15.87
N GLU A 72 -10.74 7.95 16.58
CA GLU A 72 -10.66 7.63 18.01
C GLU A 72 -11.63 8.49 18.83
N ALA A 73 -11.73 9.79 18.53
CA ALA A 73 -12.68 10.68 19.18
C ALA A 73 -14.14 10.30 18.87
N CYS A 74 -14.41 9.83 17.65
CA CYS A 74 -15.71 9.29 17.28
C CYS A 74 -16.05 8.04 18.10
N ASP A 75 -15.14 7.07 18.11
CA ASP A 75 -15.30 5.81 18.83
C ASP A 75 -15.53 6.05 20.34
N LEU A 76 -14.80 6.99 20.94
CA LEU A 76 -14.98 7.36 22.35
C LEU A 76 -16.37 7.96 22.64
N ARG A 77 -16.89 8.81 21.75
CA ARG A 77 -18.23 9.41 21.91
C ARG A 77 -19.33 8.37 21.85
N HIS A 78 -19.18 7.40 20.95
CA HIS A 78 -20.17 6.36 20.68
C HIS A 78 -19.89 5.05 21.43
N ALA A 79 -18.91 5.06 22.34
CA ALA A 79 -18.46 3.88 23.06
C ALA A 79 -19.58 3.18 23.84
N ASN A 80 -20.64 3.90 24.23
CA ASN A 80 -21.76 3.35 25.00
C ASN A 80 -23.09 3.40 24.24
N ASP A 81 -23.12 3.76 22.95
CA ASP A 81 -24.35 3.85 22.16
C ASP A 81 -25.07 2.50 21.99
N HIS A 82 -24.35 1.41 22.27
CA HIS A 82 -24.87 0.05 22.25
C HIS A 82 -25.42 -0.42 23.61
N LEU A 83 -25.33 0.40 24.66
CA LEU A 83 -25.84 0.09 25.99
C LEU A 83 -27.27 0.67 26.18
N PRO A 84 -28.18 -0.06 26.84
CA PRO A 84 -29.58 0.33 27.03
C PRO A 84 -29.79 1.47 28.04
#